data_AF-A0A7S2F0S8-F1
#
_entry.id   AF-A0A7S2F0S8-F1
#
_cell.length_a   1.000
_cell.length_b   1.000
_cell.length_c   1.000
_cell.angle_alpha   90.00
_cell.angle_beta   90.00
_cell.angle_gamma   90.00
#
_symmetry.space_group_name_H-M   'P 1'
#
loop_
_entity.id
_entity.type
_entity.pdbx_description
1 polymer ?
#
loop_
_entity_poly.entity_id
_entity_poly.type
_entity_poly.pdbx_seq_one_letter_code
_entity_poly.pdbx_strand_id
1 'polypeptide(L)'
;ANVDVVGFLDSPLWIDQQPFPGSDFEGLGKACQKVFSYANVTRLGPDCVSAHGADDRWKCIMGEYRMPHVRTPYLLVASQFDSYQLSHNVGHKPASAQEFAYAQQFATRTRNLVASLRGSWPAQAAQQNAVVSWACYSHATSLNPSGYDQQSCGLNGTTLDAAVQQFLALKPASGDGPRPLEWIDNCTGFPSGAGC
;
A
#
# COMPACT_ATOMS: atom_id res chain seq x y z
N ALA A 1 -8.74 -13.64 -29.28
CA ALA A 1 -9.00 -12.49 -28.41
C ALA A 1 -7.80 -12.34 -27.48
N ASN A 2 -7.27 -11.14 -27.34
CA ASN A 2 -6.21 -10.87 -26.37
C ASN A 2 -6.86 -10.63 -25.00
N VAL A 3 -6.28 -11.20 -23.95
CA VAL A 3 -6.72 -11.03 -22.56
C VAL A 3 -5.68 -10.18 -21.85
N ASP A 4 -6.09 -9.03 -21.35
CA ASP A 4 -5.24 -8.18 -20.52
C ASP A 4 -5.29 -8.67 -19.06
N VAL A 5 -4.12 -8.85 -18.46
CA VAL A 5 -3.99 -9.29 -17.07
C VAL A 5 -3.53 -8.11 -16.23
N VAL A 6 -4.32 -7.76 -15.22
CA VAL A 6 -4.04 -6.66 -14.29
C VAL A 6 -4.19 -7.12 -12.85
N GLY A 7 -3.52 -6.42 -11.93
CA GLY A 7 -3.63 -6.64 -10.49
C GLY A 7 -4.55 -5.63 -9.81
N PHE A 8 -5.35 -6.10 -8.86
CA PHE A 8 -6.02 -5.26 -7.86
C PHE A 8 -5.51 -5.70 -6.50
N LEU A 9 -4.76 -4.82 -5.83
CA LEU A 9 -4.06 -5.16 -4.59
C LEU A 9 -4.56 -4.26 -3.47
N ASP A 10 -5.39 -4.82 -2.60
CA ASP A 10 -5.93 -4.10 -1.44
C ASP A 10 -5.14 -4.46 -0.17
N SER A 11 -4.52 -3.42 0.41
CA SER A 11 -3.74 -3.49 1.64
C SER A 11 -2.55 -4.47 1.63
N PRO A 12 -1.80 -4.67 0.51
CA PRO A 12 -0.64 -5.56 0.50
C PRO A 12 0.65 -4.90 1.02
N LEU A 13 0.64 -3.57 1.21
CA LEU A 13 1.85 -2.75 1.32
C LEU A 13 2.34 -2.66 2.77
N TRP A 14 2.62 -3.81 3.37
CA TRP A 14 3.24 -3.84 4.68
C TRP A 14 4.62 -3.18 4.65
N ILE A 15 4.89 -2.35 5.66
CA ILE A 15 6.15 -1.62 5.84
C ILE A 15 7.02 -2.32 6.88
N ASP A 16 8.29 -2.57 6.60
CA ASP A 16 9.24 -3.09 7.58
C ASP A 16 9.63 -1.98 8.54
N GLN A 17 8.75 -1.77 9.52
CA GLN A 17 8.88 -0.81 10.60
C GLN A 17 8.94 -1.59 11.90
N GLN A 18 9.94 -1.27 12.73
CA GLN A 18 10.03 -1.84 14.07
C GLN A 18 8.78 -1.47 14.88
N PRO A 19 8.18 -2.42 15.61
CA PRO A 19 7.05 -2.17 16.51
C PRO A 19 7.31 -1.04 17.49
N PHE A 20 6.22 -0.43 17.99
CA PHE A 20 6.29 0.63 18.98
C PHE A 20 6.95 0.11 20.28
N PRO A 21 7.78 0.90 20.97
CA PRO A 21 8.41 0.47 22.22
C PRO A 21 7.38 -0.01 23.24
N GLY A 22 7.54 -1.25 23.72
CA GLY A 22 6.60 -1.89 24.65
C GLY A 22 5.55 -2.80 23.99
N SER A 23 5.51 -2.88 22.65
CA SER A 23 4.70 -3.89 21.96
C SER A 23 5.33 -5.29 22.07
N ASP A 24 4.49 -6.31 22.30
CA ASP A 24 4.87 -7.73 22.27
C ASP A 24 4.99 -8.28 20.84
N PHE A 25 4.53 -7.53 19.83
CA PHE A 25 4.65 -7.93 18.44
C PHE A 25 6.10 -7.84 17.99
N GLU A 26 6.56 -8.81 17.20
CA GLU A 26 7.96 -8.85 16.73
C GLU A 26 8.21 -8.04 15.45
N GLY A 27 7.15 -7.55 14.82
CA GLY A 27 7.19 -6.81 13.55
C GLY A 27 6.93 -7.70 12.33
N LEU A 28 6.29 -7.12 11.31
CA LEU A 28 5.93 -7.84 10.09
C LEU A 28 7.16 -8.29 9.28
N GLY A 29 8.30 -7.60 9.38
CA GLY A 29 9.56 -8.05 8.77
C GLY A 29 10.00 -9.42 9.31
N LYS A 30 10.05 -9.58 10.64
CA LYS A 30 10.35 -10.87 11.28
C LYS A 30 9.28 -11.92 11.01
N ALA A 31 8.01 -11.55 11.03
CA ALA A 31 6.93 -12.46 10.66
C ALA A 31 7.09 -12.96 9.21
N CYS A 32 7.44 -12.08 8.26
CA CYS A 32 7.71 -12.46 6.88
C CYS A 32 8.93 -13.37 6.74
N GLN A 33 10.01 -13.13 7.48
CA GLN A 33 11.16 -14.05 7.55
C GLN A 33 10.74 -15.46 7.97
N LYS A 34 9.93 -15.55 9.03
CA LYS A 34 9.43 -16.83 9.53
C LYS A 34 8.50 -17.51 8.54
N VAL A 35 7.54 -16.78 7.95
CA VAL A 35 6.62 -17.30 6.92
C VAL A 35 7.40 -17.79 5.70
N PHE A 36 8.39 -17.02 5.25
CA PHE A 36 9.25 -17.39 4.12
C PHE A 36 9.89 -18.76 4.31
N SER A 37 10.46 -19.00 5.50
CA SER A 37 11.07 -20.29 5.86
C SER A 37 10.01 -21.39 6.06
N TYR A 38 8.98 -21.12 6.86
CA TYR A 38 7.93 -22.08 7.22
C TYR A 38 7.17 -22.60 6.00
N ALA A 39 6.75 -21.70 5.11
CA ALA A 39 5.99 -22.04 3.91
C ALA A 39 6.88 -22.43 2.72
N ASN A 40 8.21 -22.47 2.88
CA ASN A 40 9.19 -22.78 1.83
C ASN A 40 8.91 -21.98 0.52
N VAL A 41 8.84 -20.65 0.64
CA VAL A 41 8.41 -19.81 -0.48
C VAL A 41 9.50 -19.74 -1.56
N THR A 42 9.15 -20.14 -2.79
CA THR A 42 10.09 -20.19 -3.92
C THR A 42 9.75 -19.20 -5.05
N ARG A 43 8.51 -18.70 -5.12
CA ARG A 43 8.02 -17.84 -6.22
C ARG A 43 8.11 -16.34 -5.87
N LEU A 44 9.33 -15.83 -5.82
CA LEU A 44 9.64 -14.47 -5.33
C LEU A 44 9.75 -13.40 -6.42
N GLY A 45 9.92 -13.79 -7.67
CA GLY A 45 10.27 -12.89 -8.77
C GLY A 45 11.79 -12.65 -8.82
N PRO A 46 12.46 -12.91 -9.95
CA PRO A 46 13.92 -12.88 -10.02
C PRO A 46 14.50 -11.48 -9.79
N ASP A 47 13.83 -10.42 -10.26
CA ASP A 47 14.30 -9.05 -10.10
C ASP A 47 14.38 -8.62 -8.63
N CYS A 48 13.35 -8.95 -7.85
CA CYS A 48 13.33 -8.66 -6.41
C CYS A 48 14.43 -9.44 -5.67
N VAL A 49 14.60 -10.73 -5.99
CA VAL A 49 15.66 -11.55 -5.39
C VAL A 49 17.04 -10.99 -5.72
N SER A 50 17.25 -10.55 -6.96
CA SER A 50 18.50 -9.92 -7.38
C SER A 50 18.77 -8.61 -6.62
N ALA A 51 17.74 -7.82 -6.34
CA ALA A 51 17.87 -6.55 -5.64
C ALA A 51 18.24 -6.69 -4.14
N HIS A 52 17.89 -7.80 -3.50
CA HIS A 52 18.11 -8.00 -2.06
C HIS A 52 19.16 -9.07 -1.73
N GLY A 53 19.52 -9.95 -2.66
CA GLY A 53 20.45 -11.03 -2.44
C GLY A 53 19.81 -12.29 -1.87
N ALA A 54 20.60 -13.37 -1.80
CA ALA A 54 20.11 -14.70 -1.44
C ALA A 54 19.62 -14.80 0.02
N ASP A 55 20.32 -14.15 0.94
CA ASP A 55 20.03 -14.22 2.38
C ASP A 55 18.77 -13.44 2.77
N ASP A 56 18.42 -12.42 1.99
CA ASP A 56 17.30 -11.51 2.24
C ASP A 56 16.10 -11.76 1.30
N ARG A 57 16.05 -12.94 0.68
CA ARG A 57 14.96 -13.38 -0.21
C ARG A 57 13.56 -13.25 0.39
N TRP A 58 13.44 -13.36 1.71
CA TRP A 58 12.19 -13.17 2.43
C TRP A 58 11.58 -11.78 2.19
N LYS A 59 12.39 -10.75 1.90
CA LYS A 59 11.90 -9.41 1.57
C LYS A 59 10.91 -9.46 0.40
N CYS A 60 11.12 -10.35 -0.55
CA CYS A 60 10.29 -10.50 -1.74
C CYS A 60 8.91 -11.17 -1.52
N ILE A 61 8.53 -11.47 -0.27
CA ILE A 61 7.13 -11.76 0.08
C ILE A 61 6.40 -10.56 0.69
N MET A 62 7.11 -9.47 1.00
CA MET A 62 6.57 -8.28 1.66
C MET A 62 6.38 -7.14 0.65
N GLY A 63 5.26 -6.42 0.78
CA GLY A 63 4.85 -5.39 -0.17
C GLY A 63 5.91 -4.29 -0.36
N GLU A 64 6.51 -3.79 0.72
CA GLU A 64 7.53 -2.73 0.66
C GLU A 64 8.66 -3.02 -0.34
N TYR A 65 9.11 -4.26 -0.37
CA TYR A 65 10.24 -4.70 -1.18
C TYR A 65 9.83 -5.29 -2.51
N ARG A 66 8.68 -5.98 -2.58
CA ARG A 66 8.24 -6.66 -3.81
C ARG A 66 7.66 -5.69 -4.82
N MET A 67 6.88 -4.71 -4.38
CA MET A 67 6.12 -3.84 -5.28
C MET A 67 6.97 -3.07 -6.31
N PRO A 68 8.18 -2.57 -5.98
CA PRO A 68 9.07 -1.95 -6.97
C PRO A 68 9.46 -2.84 -8.16
N HIS A 69 9.26 -4.16 -8.06
CA HIS A 69 9.65 -5.14 -9.07
C HIS A 69 8.46 -5.78 -9.79
N VAL A 70 7.22 -5.41 -9.44
CA VAL A 70 6.02 -5.91 -10.13
C VAL A 70 5.89 -5.21 -11.47
N ARG A 71 5.81 -5.99 -12.56
CA ARG A 71 5.71 -5.48 -13.94
C ARG A 71 4.30 -5.52 -14.52
N THR A 72 3.44 -6.40 -13.99
CA THR A 72 2.03 -6.46 -14.38
C THR A 72 1.34 -5.16 -13.95
N PRO A 73 0.58 -4.47 -14.80
CA PRO A 73 -0.15 -3.28 -14.40
C PRO A 73 -1.06 -3.58 -13.20
N TYR A 74 -1.11 -2.67 -12.24
CA TYR A 74 -1.91 -2.86 -11.04
C TYR A 74 -2.53 -1.56 -10.52
N LEU A 75 -3.64 -1.71 -9.79
CA LEU A 75 -4.13 -0.72 -8.85
C LEU A 75 -3.74 -1.16 -7.43
N LEU A 76 -2.93 -0.34 -6.76
CA LEU A 76 -2.53 -0.53 -5.37
C LEU A 76 -3.39 0.35 -4.45
N VAL A 77 -4.06 -0.26 -3.49
CA VAL A 77 -4.77 0.42 -2.41
C VAL A 77 -3.95 0.23 -1.13
N ALA A 78 -3.43 1.33 -0.58
CA ALA A 78 -2.57 1.29 0.60
C ALA A 78 -2.91 2.44 1.55
N SER A 79 -3.68 2.13 2.60
CA SER A 79 -3.97 3.06 3.68
C SER A 79 -2.69 3.59 4.31
N GLN A 80 -2.52 4.91 4.38
CA GLN A 80 -1.36 5.51 5.05
C GLN A 80 -1.32 5.14 6.53
N PHE A 81 -2.48 4.86 7.14
CA PHE A 81 -2.60 4.33 8.49
C PHE A 81 -3.23 2.93 8.48
N ASP A 82 -2.64 1.98 7.74
CA ASP A 82 -3.11 0.59 7.72
C ASP A 82 -3.41 0.05 9.13
N SER A 83 -4.69 -0.24 9.39
CA SER A 83 -5.16 -0.52 10.74
C SER A 83 -4.69 -1.87 11.26
N TYR A 84 -4.50 -2.84 10.37
CA TYR A 84 -3.96 -4.15 10.73
C TYR A 84 -2.52 -4.02 11.20
N GLN A 85 -1.67 -3.40 10.39
CA GLN A 85 -0.27 -3.26 10.72
C GLN A 85 -0.04 -2.34 11.94
N LEU A 86 -0.72 -1.19 12.01
CA LEU A 86 -0.53 -0.27 13.13
C LEU A 86 -1.03 -0.86 14.44
N SER A 87 -2.16 -1.57 14.45
CA SER A 87 -2.65 -2.22 15.67
C SER A 87 -1.71 -3.30 16.18
N HIS A 88 -1.06 -4.05 15.30
CA HIS A 88 -0.07 -5.05 15.73
C HIS A 88 1.22 -4.37 16.22
N ASN A 89 1.69 -3.37 15.48
CA ASN A 89 2.89 -2.64 15.85
C ASN A 89 2.77 -1.94 17.21
N VAL A 90 1.58 -1.42 17.56
CA VAL A 90 1.33 -0.71 18.82
C VAL A 90 0.78 -1.63 19.91
N GLY A 91 0.07 -2.71 19.55
CA GLY A 91 -0.69 -3.57 20.45
C GLY A 91 -2.18 -3.20 20.54
N HIS A 92 -2.54 -2.00 20.09
CA HIS A 92 -3.90 -1.45 20.05
C HIS A 92 -4.00 -0.35 19.00
N LYS A 93 -5.20 0.21 18.80
CA LYS A 93 -5.36 1.43 18.00
C LYS A 93 -4.60 2.58 18.68
N PRO A 94 -3.68 3.29 18.00
CA PRO A 94 -2.97 4.44 18.57
C PRO A 94 -3.91 5.38 19.35
N ALA A 95 -3.49 5.77 20.55
CA ALA A 95 -4.28 6.53 21.51
C ALA A 95 -3.48 7.61 22.27
N SER A 96 -2.14 7.54 22.28
CA SER A 96 -1.28 8.55 22.90
C SER A 96 -0.59 9.46 21.89
N ALA A 97 -0.09 10.62 22.34
CA ALA A 97 0.67 11.54 21.47
C ALA A 97 1.92 10.88 20.85
N GLN A 98 2.58 9.99 21.60
CA GLN A 98 3.76 9.25 21.12
C GLN A 98 3.37 8.21 20.07
N GLU A 99 2.26 7.52 20.27
CA GLU A 99 1.73 6.55 19.31
C GLU A 99 1.21 7.24 18.03
N PHE A 100 0.60 8.43 18.15
CA PHE A 100 0.23 9.23 16.98
C PHE A 100 1.45 9.70 16.21
N ALA A 101 2.54 10.09 16.88
CA ALA A 101 3.79 10.43 16.22
C ALA A 101 4.40 9.20 15.49
N TYR A 102 4.34 8.02 16.11
CA TYR A 102 4.76 6.76 15.49
C TYR A 102 3.91 6.40 14.26
N ALA A 103 2.58 6.54 14.37
CA ALA A 103 1.66 6.31 13.26
C ALA A 103 1.88 7.32 12.12
N GLN A 104 2.23 8.57 12.45
CA GLN A 104 2.56 9.58 11.44
C GLN A 104 3.85 9.24 10.68
N GLN A 105 4.86 8.69 11.35
CA GLN A 105 6.08 8.19 10.69
C GLN A 105 5.77 7.03 9.74
N PHE A 106 4.91 6.10 10.18
CA PHE A 106 4.41 5.02 9.33
C PHE A 106 3.70 5.56 8.09
N ALA A 107 2.77 6.51 8.26
CA ALA A 107 2.05 7.14 7.16
C ALA A 107 2.98 7.87 6.18
N THR A 108 3.99 8.59 6.67
CA THR A 108 4.99 9.23 5.81
C THR A 108 5.75 8.20 4.97
N ARG A 109 6.16 7.06 5.57
CA ARG A 109 6.83 5.99 4.82
C ARG A 109 5.92 5.38 3.75
N THR A 110 4.69 5.03 4.12
CA THR A 110 3.69 4.48 3.19
C THR A 110 3.44 5.43 2.02
N ARG A 111 3.20 6.72 2.32
CA ARG A 111 2.96 7.76 1.30
C ARG A 111 4.14 7.90 0.34
N ASN A 112 5.35 8.01 0.87
CA ASN A 112 6.56 8.16 0.06
C ASN A 112 6.79 6.94 -0.84
N LEU A 113 6.56 5.74 -0.31
CA LEU A 113 6.69 4.51 -1.08
C LEU A 113 5.65 4.45 -2.20
N VAL A 114 4.37 4.69 -1.91
CA VAL A 114 3.30 4.71 -2.91
C VAL A 114 3.60 5.73 -4.01
N ALA A 115 4.00 6.95 -3.64
CA ALA A 115 4.40 7.98 -4.58
C ALA A 115 5.60 7.54 -5.43
N SER A 116 6.58 6.84 -4.86
CA SER A 116 7.72 6.31 -5.61
C SER A 116 7.35 5.18 -6.58
N LEU A 117 6.37 4.34 -6.24
CA LEU A 117 5.88 3.25 -7.10
C LEU A 117 5.17 3.81 -8.33
N ARG A 118 4.37 4.86 -8.16
CA ARG A 118 3.81 5.61 -9.28
C ARG A 118 4.92 6.36 -10.03
N GLY A 119 5.84 6.95 -9.27
CA GLY A 119 7.01 7.69 -9.68
C GLY A 119 7.90 6.97 -10.69
N SER A 120 8.18 5.70 -10.40
CA SER A 120 9.12 4.83 -11.11
C SER A 120 8.49 3.96 -12.20
N TRP A 121 7.16 3.98 -12.34
CA TRP A 121 6.50 3.20 -13.39
C TRP A 121 6.94 3.66 -14.78
N PRO A 122 7.22 2.75 -15.73
CA PRO A 122 7.68 3.15 -17.06
C PRO A 122 6.64 4.03 -17.77
N ALA A 123 7.05 5.24 -18.18
CA ALA A 123 6.18 6.18 -18.89
C ALA A 123 5.64 5.62 -20.22
N GLN A 124 6.39 4.70 -20.83
CA GLN A 124 6.05 4.03 -22.10
C GLN A 124 5.32 2.67 -21.90
N ALA A 125 4.95 2.31 -20.67
CA ALA A 125 4.19 1.08 -20.44
C ALA A 125 2.82 1.16 -21.14
N ALA A 126 2.42 0.07 -21.79
CA ALA A 126 1.14 -0.03 -22.49
C ALA A 126 -0.06 0.30 -21.58
N GLN A 127 0.06 -0.03 -20.29
CA GLN A 127 -0.85 0.40 -19.24
C GLN A 127 -0.05 0.93 -18.05
N GLN A 128 -0.51 2.05 -17.51
CA GLN A 128 0.06 2.67 -16.31
C GLN A 128 -0.42 1.94 -15.05
N ASN A 129 0.41 1.88 -14.01
CA ASN A 129 -0.07 1.53 -12.68
C ASN A 129 -0.93 2.65 -12.09
N ALA A 130 -1.76 2.29 -11.12
CA ALA A 130 -2.61 3.19 -10.36
C ALA A 130 -2.36 3.03 -8.87
N VAL A 131 -2.52 4.11 -8.11
CA VAL A 131 -2.35 4.09 -6.65
C VAL A 131 -3.43 4.89 -5.94
N VAL A 132 -4.00 4.31 -4.88
CA VAL A 132 -4.90 4.95 -3.93
C VAL A 132 -4.28 4.83 -2.54
N SER A 133 -4.02 5.97 -1.89
CA SER A 133 -3.45 6.00 -0.55
C SER A 133 -4.06 7.13 0.27
N TRP A 134 -5.22 6.83 0.87
CA TRP A 134 -5.91 7.74 1.79
C TRP A 134 -5.24 7.76 3.17
N ALA A 135 -5.45 8.84 3.90
CA ALA A 135 -4.97 9.03 5.26
C ALA A 135 -5.99 8.54 6.31
N CYS A 136 -6.57 7.35 6.07
CA CYS A 136 -7.56 6.70 6.95
C CYS A 136 -6.98 5.51 7.72
N TYR A 137 -7.44 5.33 8.96
CA TYR A 137 -7.15 4.14 9.76
C TYR A 137 -8.05 2.99 9.33
N SER A 138 -7.65 2.26 8.29
CA SER A 138 -8.46 1.24 7.62
C SER A 138 -7.59 0.12 7.07
N HIS A 139 -8.20 -1.01 6.73
CA HIS A 139 -7.53 -2.18 6.17
C HIS A 139 -8.53 -2.99 5.34
N ALA A 140 -8.06 -3.55 4.22
CA ALA A 140 -8.85 -4.37 3.30
C ALA A 140 -10.19 -3.71 2.91
N THR A 141 -10.11 -2.43 2.55
CA THR A 141 -11.27 -1.55 2.39
C THR A 141 -12.19 -1.97 1.25
N SER A 142 -11.71 -2.70 0.25
CA SER A 142 -12.52 -3.21 -0.86
C SER A 142 -13.48 -4.33 -0.45
N LEU A 143 -13.37 -4.88 0.76
CA LEU A 143 -14.17 -6.02 1.21
C LEU A 143 -15.59 -5.64 1.67
N ASN A 144 -15.93 -4.34 1.71
CA ASN A 144 -17.26 -3.91 2.09
C ASN A 144 -17.73 -2.67 1.27
N PRO A 145 -19.05 -2.47 1.12
CA PRO A 145 -19.58 -1.36 0.32
C PRO A 145 -19.20 0.02 0.83
N SER A 146 -19.09 0.22 2.15
CA SER A 146 -18.71 1.53 2.69
C SER A 146 -17.29 1.90 2.26
N GLY A 147 -16.37 0.95 2.32
CA GLY A 147 -15.01 1.15 1.84
C GLY A 147 -14.89 1.27 0.32
N TYR A 148 -15.61 0.44 -0.43
CA TYR A 148 -15.49 0.43 -1.90
C TYR A 148 -16.22 1.61 -2.58
N ASP A 149 -17.44 1.93 -2.11
CA ASP A 149 -18.34 2.87 -2.78
C ASP A 149 -18.41 4.26 -2.13
N GLN A 150 -18.06 4.40 -0.84
CA GLN A 150 -18.32 5.63 -0.07
C GLN A 150 -17.05 6.33 0.41
N GLN A 151 -16.08 5.58 0.93
CA GLN A 151 -14.80 6.15 1.32
C GLN A 151 -14.09 6.75 0.10
N SER A 152 -13.43 7.87 0.33
CA SER A 152 -12.83 8.64 -0.74
C SER A 152 -11.43 9.12 -0.40
N CYS A 153 -10.63 9.35 -1.44
CA CYS A 153 -9.26 9.78 -1.35
C CYS A 153 -9.04 11.07 -2.17
N GLY A 154 -8.16 11.91 -1.65
CA GLY A 154 -7.61 13.08 -2.32
C GLY A 154 -8.60 14.22 -2.54
N LEU A 155 -8.14 15.26 -3.23
CA LEU A 155 -8.83 16.57 -3.28
C LEU A 155 -10.20 16.49 -3.96
N ASN A 156 -10.33 15.59 -4.94
CA ASN A 156 -11.56 15.41 -5.68
C ASN A 156 -12.52 14.38 -5.06
N GLY A 157 -12.19 13.80 -3.91
CA GLY A 157 -13.03 12.80 -3.25
C GLY A 157 -13.26 11.56 -4.11
N THR A 158 -12.20 11.02 -4.72
CA THR A 158 -12.30 9.83 -5.58
C THR A 158 -12.54 8.58 -4.73
N THR A 159 -13.64 7.86 -5.00
CA THR A 159 -13.93 6.57 -4.36
C THR A 159 -13.09 5.44 -4.95
N LEU A 160 -13.01 4.30 -4.26
CA LEU A 160 -12.28 3.14 -4.77
C LEU A 160 -12.93 2.56 -6.03
N ASP A 161 -14.27 2.49 -6.10
CA ASP A 161 -15.00 2.16 -7.33
C ASP A 161 -14.61 3.06 -8.51
N ALA A 162 -14.60 4.37 -8.28
CA ALA A 162 -14.22 5.32 -9.32
C ALA A 162 -12.76 5.13 -9.76
N ALA A 163 -11.84 4.85 -8.83
CA ALA A 163 -10.45 4.56 -9.15
C ALA A 163 -10.28 3.28 -9.97
N VAL A 164 -11.02 2.21 -9.65
CA VAL A 164 -11.04 0.94 -10.41
C VAL A 164 -11.52 1.18 -11.84
N GLN A 165 -12.63 1.88 -12.02
CA GLN A 165 -13.18 2.15 -13.36
C GLN A 165 -12.22 2.99 -14.22
N GLN A 166 -11.50 3.93 -13.60
CA GLN A 166 -10.50 4.73 -14.29
C GLN A 166 -9.23 3.92 -14.63
N PHE A 167 -8.76 3.07 -13.72
CA PHE A 167 -7.63 2.18 -13.97
C PHE A 167 -7.90 1.20 -15.12
N LEU A 168 -9.13 0.71 -15.22
CA LEU A 168 -9.59 -0.18 -16.30
C LEU A 168 -9.97 0.57 -17.59
N ALA A 169 -9.73 1.88 -17.66
CA ALA A 169 -10.09 2.74 -18.79
C ALA A 169 -11.60 2.71 -19.17
N LEU A 170 -12.46 2.37 -18.21
CA LEU A 170 -13.93 2.45 -18.35
C LEU A 170 -14.44 3.88 -18.14
N LYS A 171 -13.65 4.71 -17.45
CA LYS A 171 -13.86 6.15 -17.26
C LYS A 171 -12.57 6.92 -17.56
N PRO A 172 -12.65 8.22 -17.91
CA PRO A 172 -11.47 9.06 -18.09
C PRO A 172 -10.61 9.08 -16.83
N ALA A 173 -9.29 8.90 -17.00
CA ALA A 173 -8.36 8.94 -15.88
C ALA A 173 -8.26 10.35 -15.28
N SER A 174 -8.32 10.41 -13.95
CA SER A 174 -8.08 11.58 -13.10
C SER A 174 -6.99 11.26 -12.07
N GLY A 175 -6.63 12.22 -11.25
CA GLY A 175 -5.63 12.06 -10.19
C GLY A 175 -5.42 13.39 -9.47
N ASP A 176 -5.04 13.32 -8.21
CA ASP A 176 -4.67 14.49 -7.40
C ASP A 176 -3.16 14.73 -7.39
N GLY A 177 -2.39 13.73 -7.83
CA GLY A 177 -0.95 13.84 -8.03
C GLY A 177 -0.56 14.56 -9.33
N PRO A 178 0.75 14.70 -9.60
CA PRO A 178 1.25 15.27 -10.86
C PRO A 178 0.91 14.39 -12.08
N ARG A 179 0.34 13.19 -11.86
CA ARG A 179 0.04 12.19 -12.88
C ARG A 179 -1.39 11.69 -12.71
N PRO A 180 -2.08 11.33 -13.81
CA PRO A 180 -3.31 10.54 -13.71
C PRO A 180 -3.05 9.21 -12.99
N LEU A 181 -4.11 8.67 -12.40
CA LEU A 181 -4.16 7.42 -11.63
C LEU A 181 -3.34 7.46 -10.32
N GLU A 182 -3.21 8.65 -9.74
CA GLU A 182 -2.50 8.88 -8.48
C GLU A 182 -3.40 9.66 -7.52
N TRP A 183 -3.93 8.98 -6.51
CA TRP A 183 -4.75 9.55 -5.45
C TRP A 183 -4.07 9.32 -4.10
N ILE A 184 -3.43 10.35 -3.56
CA ILE A 184 -2.63 10.26 -2.34
C ILE A 184 -2.98 11.45 -1.45
N ASP A 185 -3.51 11.19 -0.25
CA ASP A 185 -3.77 12.23 0.73
C ASP A 185 -2.47 12.85 1.26
N ASN A 186 -2.44 14.18 1.42
CA ASN A 186 -1.26 14.91 1.92
C ASN A 186 -1.42 15.56 3.30
N CYS A 187 -2.50 15.23 4.01
CA CYS A 187 -2.80 15.77 5.33
C CYS A 187 -1.86 15.25 6.45
N THR A 188 -1.92 15.94 7.59
CA THR A 188 -1.15 15.68 8.81
C THR A 188 -2.09 15.36 9.97
N GLY A 189 -1.72 14.41 10.83
CA GLY A 189 -2.53 13.97 11.98
C GLY A 189 -3.00 12.52 11.84
N PHE A 190 -3.60 11.97 12.89
CA PHE A 190 -4.00 10.56 12.93
C PHE A 190 -5.48 10.37 13.32
N PRO A 191 -6.27 9.66 12.48
CA PRO A 191 -6.21 9.73 11.02
C PRO A 191 -6.59 11.15 10.55
N SER A 192 -6.27 11.50 9.31
CA SER A 192 -6.48 12.87 8.80
C SER A 192 -7.13 12.95 7.42
N GLY A 193 -7.46 11.82 6.80
CA GLY A 193 -8.18 11.80 5.52
C GLY A 193 -9.60 12.36 5.66
N ALA A 194 -10.04 13.13 4.67
CA ALA A 194 -11.38 13.73 4.70
C ALA A 194 -12.49 12.73 4.31
N GLY A 195 -12.12 11.66 3.60
CA GLY A 195 -13.04 10.60 3.15
C GLY A 195 -13.00 9.34 4.01
N CYS A 196 -12.51 9.45 5.25
CA CYS A 196 -12.71 8.47 6.30
C CYS A 196 -14.09 8.70 6.95
#